data_AF-A0A0A9DB66-F1
#
_entry.id   AF-A0A0A9DB66-F1
#
_cell.length_a   1.000
_cell.length_b   1.000
_cell.length_c   1.000
_cell.angle_alpha   90.00
_cell.angle_beta   90.00
_cell.angle_gamma   90.00
#
_symmetry.space_group_name_H-M   'P 1'
#
loop_
_entity.id
_entity.type
_entity.pdbx_description
1 polymer ?
#
loop_
_entity_poly.entity_id
_entity_poly.type
_entity_poly.pdbx_seq_one_letter_code
_entity_poly.pdbx_strand_id
1 'polypeptide(L)'
;MIATSTLCLTRALRDENPKFLMAASTLLLPFQPLMVSAVHTGIMEVSFAKRASIEPELKMAHNLHKMSSVLGGALFIADDVFPQTSYLHAAWHLAAALGVGTCNKLLE
;
A
#
# COMPACT_ATOMS: atom_id res chain seq x y z
N MET A 1 3.51 -3.97 -12.40
CA MET A 1 3.50 -2.57 -11.90
C MET A 1 3.34 -2.50 -10.39
N ILE A 2 2.30 -3.08 -9.77
CA ILE A 2 2.07 -3.03 -8.31
C ILE A 2 3.21 -3.67 -7.49
N ALA A 3 3.56 -4.94 -7.75
CA ALA A 3 4.62 -5.64 -7.02
C ALA A 3 5.96 -4.88 -7.03
N THR A 4 6.31 -4.32 -8.19
CA THR A 4 7.54 -3.54 -8.39
C THR A 4 7.52 -2.23 -7.62
N SER A 5 6.42 -1.46 -7.69
CA SER A 5 6.29 -0.20 -6.95
C SER A 5 6.34 -0.42 -5.44
N THR A 6 5.65 -1.45 -4.94
CA THR A 6 5.66 -1.77 -3.51
C THR A 6 7.04 -2.21 -3.04
N LEU A 7 7.75 -3.00 -3.85
CA LEU A 7 9.14 -3.40 -3.57
C LEU A 7 10.09 -2.20 -3.51
N CYS A 8 9.98 -1.25 -4.45
CA CYS A 8 10.76 -0.02 -4.43
C CYS A 8 10.45 0.85 -3.20
N LEU A 9 9.18 0.98 -2.84
CA LEU A 9 8.76 1.73 -1.65
C LEU A 9 9.31 1.11 -0.37
N THR A 10 9.17 -0.21 -0.17
CA THR A 10 9.77 -0.89 1.00
C THR A 10 11.27 -0.64 1.09
N ARG A 11 11.97 -0.62 -0.06
CA ARG A 11 13.40 -0.32 -0.09
C ARG A 11 13.73 1.10 0.33
N ALA A 12 12.92 2.07 -0.08
CA ALA A 12 13.13 3.48 0.28
C ALA A 12 12.85 3.74 1.77
N LEU A 13 11.93 2.98 2.38
CA LEU A 13 11.53 3.15 3.79
C LEU A 13 12.42 2.45 4.82
N ARG A 14 13.31 1.55 4.40
CA ARG A 14 14.19 0.81 5.31
C ARG A 14 15.61 1.37 5.26
N ASP A 15 16.06 1.89 6.40
CA ASP A 15 17.47 2.21 6.66
C ASP A 15 18.35 0.95 6.60
N GLU A 16 17.86 -0.16 7.17
CA GLU A 16 18.48 -1.48 7.05
C GLU A 16 17.64 -2.41 6.18
N ASN A 17 18.06 -2.53 4.93
CA ASN A 17 17.43 -3.41 3.97
C ASN A 17 18.15 -4.77 3.99
N PRO A 18 17.51 -5.90 4.39
CA PRO A 18 18.10 -7.21 4.20
C PRO A 18 18.16 -7.42 2.69
N LYS A 19 19.34 -7.14 2.10
CA LYS A 19 19.62 -7.26 0.67
C LYS A 19 19.12 -8.60 0.10
N PHE A 20 19.12 -9.63 0.94
CA PHE A 20 18.55 -10.94 0.66
C PHE A 20 17.03 -10.91 0.37
N LEU A 21 16.21 -10.25 1.20
CA LEU A 21 14.77 -10.12 0.97
C LEU A 21 14.50 -9.41 -0.36
N MET A 22 15.23 -8.33 -0.64
CA MET A 22 15.11 -7.59 -1.90
C MET A 22 15.49 -8.44 -3.10
N ALA A 23 16.59 -9.20 -3.02
CA ALA A 23 17.03 -10.09 -4.08
C ALA A 23 16.02 -11.23 -4.31
N ALA A 24 15.58 -11.89 -3.24
CA ALA A 24 14.59 -12.96 -3.30
C ALA A 24 13.27 -12.46 -3.90
N SER A 25 12.75 -11.32 -3.44
CA SER A 25 11.53 -10.74 -3.98
C SER A 25 11.67 -10.33 -5.45
N THR A 26 12.84 -9.84 -5.88
CA THR A 26 13.10 -9.51 -7.29
C THR A 26 13.09 -10.76 -8.17
N LEU A 27 13.70 -11.86 -7.70
CA LEU A 27 13.71 -13.15 -8.39
C LEU A 27 12.31 -13.80 -8.46
N LEU A 28 11.51 -13.64 -7.41
CA LEU A 28 10.16 -14.19 -7.33
C LEU A 28 9.11 -13.35 -8.04
N LEU A 29 9.37 -12.06 -8.31
CA LEU A 29 8.43 -11.11 -8.91
C LEU A 29 7.78 -11.59 -10.22
N PRO A 30 8.50 -12.22 -11.20
CA PRO A 30 7.86 -12.71 -12.43
C PRO A 30 7.00 -13.96 -12.22
N PHE A 31 7.19 -14.71 -11.13
CA PHE A 31 6.50 -15.98 -10.88
C PHE A 31 5.37 -15.85 -9.85
N GLN A 32 5.53 -14.97 -8.85
CA GLN A 32 4.62 -14.82 -7.71
C GLN A 32 4.39 -13.33 -7.34
N PRO A 33 3.88 -12.50 -8.27
CA PRO A 33 3.74 -11.06 -8.06
C PRO A 33 2.77 -10.69 -6.92
N LEU A 34 1.72 -11.49 -6.70
CA LEU A 34 0.75 -11.25 -5.62
C LEU A 34 1.37 -11.48 -4.23
N MET A 35 2.12 -12.56 -4.05
CA MET A 35 2.84 -12.84 -2.80
C MET A 35 3.86 -11.76 -2.51
N VAL A 36 4.66 -11.36 -3.50
CA VAL A 36 5.64 -10.27 -3.37
C VAL A 36 4.95 -8.96 -2.99
N SER A 37 3.82 -8.64 -3.64
CA SER A 37 3.03 -7.45 -3.29
C SER A 37 2.52 -7.50 -1.85
N ALA A 38 1.94 -8.62 -1.43
CA ALA A 38 1.39 -8.78 -0.09
C ALA A 38 2.46 -8.61 1.01
N VAL A 39 3.62 -9.24 0.84
CA VAL A 39 4.75 -9.12 1.78
C VAL A 39 5.22 -7.67 1.88
N HIS A 40 5.50 -7.04 0.74
CA HIS A 40 6.06 -5.69 0.71
C HIS A 40 5.04 -4.63 1.17
N THR A 41 3.75 -4.81 0.88
CA THR A 41 2.68 -3.94 1.38
C THR A 41 2.58 -4.08 2.89
N GLY A 42 2.55 -5.31 3.43
CA GLY A 42 2.48 -5.53 4.88
C GLY A 42 3.66 -4.89 5.64
N ILE A 43 4.87 -4.94 5.08
CA ILE A 43 6.04 -4.25 5.66
C ILE A 43 5.84 -2.73 5.66
N MET A 44 5.30 -2.17 4.58
CA MET A 44 5.03 -0.74 4.48
C MET A 44 3.98 -0.29 5.50
N GLU A 45 2.86 -1.01 5.61
CA GLU A 45 1.79 -0.72 6.58
C GLU A 45 2.31 -0.72 8.02
N VAL A 46 3.10 -1.74 8.40
CA VAL A 46 3.71 -1.82 9.74
C VAL A 46 4.67 -0.66 9.97
N SER A 47 5.45 -0.29 8.97
CA SER A 47 6.38 0.84 9.05
C SER A 47 5.65 2.17 9.21
N PHE A 48 4.56 2.37 8.47
CA PHE A 48 3.71 3.56 8.58
C PHE A 48 3.08 3.64 9.97
N ALA A 49 2.44 2.57 10.44
CA ALA A 49 1.81 2.54 11.76
C ALA A 49 2.82 2.78 12.88
N LYS A 50 4.02 2.17 12.79
CA LYS A 50 5.10 2.38 13.77
C LYS A 50 5.55 3.84 13.79
N ARG A 51 5.88 4.42 12.62
CA ARG A 51 6.32 5.82 12.55
C ARG A 51 5.24 6.79 13.00
N ALA A 52 3.99 6.62 12.56
CA ALA A 52 2.86 7.44 12.99
C ALA A 52 2.56 7.36 14.51
N SER A 53 2.98 6.29 15.19
CA SER A 53 2.87 6.20 16.65
C SER A 53 3.89 7.07 17.39
N ILE A 54 5.02 7.37 16.77
CA ILE A 54 6.15 8.11 17.35
C ILE A 54 6.18 9.55 16.85
N GLU A 55 5.95 9.76 15.55
CA GLU A 55 6.00 11.02 14.81
C GLU A 55 4.57 11.62 14.68
N PRO A 56 4.22 12.69 15.43
CA PRO A 56 2.87 13.25 15.41
C PRO A 56 2.44 13.80 14.04
N GLU A 57 3.40 14.26 13.25
CA GLU A 57 3.19 14.80 11.90
C GLU A 57 2.66 13.74 10.90
N LEU A 58 2.97 12.46 11.14
CA LEU A 58 2.51 11.36 10.30
C LEU A 58 1.12 10.84 10.68
N LYS A 59 0.57 11.21 11.84
CA LYS A 59 -0.73 10.68 12.31
C LYS A 59 -1.87 10.98 11.36
N MET A 60 -1.96 12.22 10.86
CA MET A 60 -3.02 12.59 9.93
C MET A 60 -2.89 11.83 8.62
N ALA A 61 -1.68 11.72 8.08
CA ALA A 61 -1.40 10.98 6.86
C ALA A 61 -1.75 9.48 7.02
N HIS A 62 -1.41 8.87 8.15
CA HIS A 62 -1.73 7.48 8.46
C HIS A 62 -3.24 7.25 8.65
N ASN A 63 -3.94 8.17 9.31
CA ASN A 63 -5.38 8.08 9.46
C ASN A 63 -6.10 8.17 8.10
N LEU A 64 -5.68 9.11 7.25
CA LEU A 64 -6.22 9.23 5.90
C LEU A 64 -5.90 7.98 5.08
N HIS A 65 -4.67 7.47 5.15
CA HIS A 65 -4.27 6.21 4.53
C HIS A 65 -5.23 5.06 4.91
N LYS A 66 -5.41 4.84 6.22
CA LYS A 66 -6.25 3.77 6.75
C LYS A 66 -7.71 3.91 6.31
N MET A 67 -8.28 5.12 6.42
CA MET A 67 -9.67 5.36 6.04
C MET A 67 -9.88 5.17 4.54
N SER A 68 -8.95 5.66 3.72
CA SER A 68 -8.95 5.46 2.27
C SER A 68 -8.82 3.98 1.90
N SER A 69 -7.96 3.22 2.58
CA SER A 69 -7.80 1.77 2.35
C SER A 69 -9.04 0.98 2.73
N VAL A 70 -9.68 1.29 3.87
CA VAL A 70 -10.95 0.65 4.28
C VAL A 70 -12.06 0.97 3.28
N LEU A 71 -12.21 2.24 2.90
CA LEU A 71 -13.22 2.67 1.93
C LEU A 71 -12.97 2.02 0.56
N GLY A 72 -11.73 2.03 0.09
CA GLY A 72 -11.35 1.41 -1.18
C GLY A 72 -11.63 -0.09 -1.19
N GLY A 73 -11.32 -0.80 -0.11
CA GLY A 73 -11.63 -2.23 0.03
C GLY A 73 -13.14 -2.50 0.04
N ALA A 74 -13.93 -1.67 0.71
CA ALA A 74 -15.39 -1.78 0.70
C ALA A 74 -15.95 -1.53 -0.70
N LEU A 75 -15.45 -0.52 -1.42
CA LEU A 75 -15.86 -0.21 -2.79
C LEU A 75 -15.47 -1.30 -3.79
N PHE A 76 -14.30 -1.92 -3.61
CA PHE A 76 -13.87 -3.08 -4.40
C PHE A 76 -14.87 -4.24 -4.28
N ILE A 77 -15.22 -4.62 -3.04
CA ILE A 77 -16.19 -5.70 -2.80
C ILE A 77 -17.58 -5.31 -3.34
N ALA A 78 -17.98 -4.05 -3.17
CA ALA A 78 -19.28 -3.56 -3.65
C ALA A 78 -19.38 -3.59 -5.18
N ASP A 79 -18.30 -3.32 -5.91
CA ASP A 79 -18.24 -3.38 -7.38
C ASP A 79 -18.60 -4.79 -7.88
N ASP A 80 -18.09 -5.82 -7.21
CA ASP A 80 -18.38 -7.24 -7.52
C ASP A 80 -19.82 -7.63 -7.13
N VAL A 81 -20.32 -7.14 -5.99
CA VAL A 81 -21.66 -7.50 -5.47
C VAL A 81 -22.78 -6.76 -6.22
N PHE A 82 -22.53 -5.52 -6.66
CA PHE A 82 -23.51 -4.65 -7.32
C PHE A 82 -23.02 -4.19 -8.70
N PRO A 83 -22.85 -5.09 -9.67
CA PRO A 83 -22.22 -4.78 -10.96
C PRO A 83 -23.01 -3.80 -11.85
N GLN A 84 -24.27 -3.51 -11.48
CA GLN A 84 -25.13 -2.55 -12.19
C GLN A 84 -25.02 -1.12 -11.64
N THR A 85 -24.38 -0.94 -10.48
CA THR A 85 -24.19 0.39 -9.90
C THR A 85 -23.01 1.07 -10.57
N SER A 86 -23.29 2.08 -11.39
CA SER A 86 -22.26 2.85 -12.08
C SER A 86 -21.28 3.50 -11.10
N TYR A 87 -20.02 3.61 -11.53
CA TYR A 87 -18.94 4.34 -10.87
C TYR A 87 -18.35 3.73 -9.58
N LEU A 88 -18.79 2.55 -9.11
CA LEU A 88 -18.18 1.90 -7.95
C LEU A 88 -16.69 1.62 -8.16
N HIS A 89 -16.32 1.02 -9.29
CA HIS A 89 -14.93 0.84 -9.70
C HIS A 89 -14.11 2.13 -9.72
N ALA A 90 -14.69 3.22 -10.27
CA ALA A 90 -14.02 4.51 -10.33
C ALA A 90 -13.82 5.11 -8.94
N ALA A 91 -14.81 4.97 -8.05
CA ALA A 91 -14.72 5.40 -6.66
C ALA A 91 -13.67 4.59 -5.88
N TRP A 92 -13.57 3.28 -6.14
CA TRP A 92 -12.50 2.45 -5.58
C TRP A 92 -11.13 3.00 -5.99
N HIS A 93 -10.89 3.25 -7.29
CA HIS A 93 -9.64 3.83 -7.74
C HIS A 93 -9.33 5.19 -7.10
N LEU A 94 -10.34 6.05 -6.93
CA LEU A 94 -10.16 7.34 -6.25
C LEU A 94 -9.74 7.17 -4.78
N ALA A 95 -10.41 6.29 -4.03
CA ALA A 95 -10.05 6.00 -2.66
C ALA A 95 -8.63 5.40 -2.56
N ALA A 96 -8.28 4.47 -3.44
CA ALA A 96 -6.94 3.89 -3.52
C ALA A 96 -5.87 4.94 -3.85
N ALA A 97 -6.14 5.86 -4.76
CA ALA A 97 -5.21 6.93 -5.12
C ALA A 97 -4.93 7.88 -3.93
N LEU A 98 -5.96 8.22 -3.16
CA LEU A 98 -5.81 9.01 -1.93
C LEU A 98 -4.93 8.27 -0.90
N GLY A 99 -5.20 6.99 -0.67
CA GLY A 99 -4.42 6.17 0.27
C GLY A 99 -2.96 5.97 -0.16
N VAL A 100 -2.70 5.74 -1.45
CA VAL A 100 -1.32 5.62 -1.95
C VAL A 100 -0.60 6.96 -1.87
N GLY A 101 -1.29 8.08 -2.14
CA GLY A 101 -0.70 9.42 -2.08
C GLY A 101 -0.13 9.79 -0.70
N THR A 102 -0.71 9.28 0.40
CA THR A 102 -0.19 9.53 1.75
C THR A 102 1.14 8.83 2.03
N CYS A 103 1.52 7.80 1.24
CA CYS A 103 2.78 7.08 1.43
C CYS A 103 4.00 7.97 1.17
N ASN A 104 3.85 9.05 0.40
CA ASN A 104 4.92 10.02 0.16
C ASN A 104 5.39 10.68 1.46
N LYS A 105 4.51 10.84 2.46
CA LYS A 105 4.90 11.35 3.78
C LYS A 105 5.89 10.46 4.52
N LEU A 106 6.00 9.19 4.15
CA LEU A 106 7.02 8.30 4.71
C LEU A 106 8.40 8.51 4.08
N LEU A 107 8.51 9.26 2.99
CA LEU A 107 9.78 9.57 2.32
C LEU A 107 10.34 10.95 2.69
N GLU A 108 9.56 11.74 3.42
CA GLU A 108 9.98 12.99 4.07
C GLU A 108 10.62 12.67 5.44
#